data_AF-A0AAD8Y584-F1
#
_entry.id   AF-A0AAD8Y584-F1
#
_cell.length_a   1.000
_cell.length_b   1.000
_cell.length_c   1.000
_cell.angle_alpha   90.00
_cell.angle_beta   90.00
_cell.angle_gamma   90.00
#
_symmetry.space_group_name_H-M   'P 1'
#
loop_
_entity.id
_entity.type
_entity.pdbx_description
1 polymer ?
#
loop_
_entity_poly.entity_id
_entity_poly.type
_entity_poly.pdbx_seq_one_letter_code
_entity_poly.pdbx_strand_id
1 'polypeptide(L)'
;MVSSSSPKSSTAMTKDNVYNQTATPDETPILIQDKLAEFELALDDVGDEEKRCYLMAKEKGPDECNDVHKLIFLRCEVFDVDRAVARFVKYWNTRVALFGQDKAFLPLTIDGALKDDMESIEVDYLQVANKTDPDGRAILLFDFNKEGEDVSSESLLRVVWYQVHVALRQESCQKRGVVVYVRSIDRFMDWRPSLSKKIAAAGRGILPIRFAGMHFIHPPSYLTLILAVVRPVVGKKLRNRFYHHSGSIDDLLNSLSKFGLGDMDMLPTIFAMTKDNVYNQTATPDETPILIQDKLAEFELALDDVGDEEKRCYLMAKEKGPDECNDVHKLIFLRCEVFDIDRAVARFVKYWNTRVALFGQDKAFLPLTIDGALKDDMESIEVDYLQVANKTDPDGRAILLFDFNKEGEDVSSESLLRVVWYQVHVALRQESCQKRGVVVYVRSIDRFMDWRPSLSKKIAAAGRGILPIRFAGMHFIHPPSYLTLILAVVRPVVGKKLRNRFYHHSGSIDDLLNSLSKFGLGDMDMLPTIFGGELTEYL
;
A
#
# COMPACT_ATOMS: atom_id res chain seq x y z
N MET A 1 26.17 -66.42 -24.12
CA MET A 1 25.59 -65.50 -23.12
C MET A 1 26.72 -64.69 -22.50
N VAL A 2 26.96 -63.49 -23.01
CA VAL A 2 27.81 -62.49 -22.38
C VAL A 2 27.05 -61.18 -22.57
N SER A 3 26.31 -60.75 -21.56
CA SER A 3 25.55 -59.49 -21.59
C SER A 3 26.43 -58.36 -21.07
N SER A 4 26.88 -57.50 -21.98
CA SER A 4 27.51 -56.22 -21.66
C SER A 4 26.46 -55.27 -21.06
N SER A 5 26.61 -54.93 -19.79
CA SER A 5 25.84 -53.88 -19.13
C SER A 5 26.35 -52.50 -19.55
N SER A 6 25.56 -51.80 -20.36
CA SER A 6 25.77 -50.39 -20.68
C SER A 6 25.67 -49.54 -19.40
N PRO A 7 26.54 -48.52 -19.19
CA PRO A 7 26.40 -47.61 -18.07
C PRO A 7 25.13 -46.77 -18.26
N LYS A 8 24.27 -46.74 -17.24
CA LYS A 8 23.16 -45.78 -17.16
C LYS A 8 23.76 -44.37 -17.23
N SER A 9 23.46 -43.68 -18.33
CA SER A 9 23.59 -42.23 -18.44
C SER A 9 22.96 -41.59 -17.20
N SER A 10 23.80 -41.03 -16.34
CA SER A 10 23.38 -40.13 -15.28
C SER A 10 22.92 -38.85 -15.97
N THR A 11 21.61 -38.70 -16.16
CA THR A 11 21.02 -37.44 -16.58
C THR A 11 21.38 -36.40 -15.51
N ALA A 12 22.32 -35.53 -15.84
CA ALA A 12 22.57 -34.31 -15.09
C ALA A 12 21.23 -33.56 -15.01
N MET A 13 20.75 -33.28 -13.81
CA MET A 13 19.63 -32.36 -13.61
C MET A 13 20.06 -31.01 -14.19
N THR A 14 19.52 -30.65 -15.35
CA THR A 14 19.67 -29.30 -15.89
C THR A 14 18.98 -28.33 -14.92
N LYS A 15 19.55 -27.13 -14.76
CA LYS A 15 19.05 -26.03 -13.90
C LYS A 15 17.62 -25.54 -14.25
N ASP A 16 16.95 -26.14 -15.23
CA ASP A 16 15.92 -25.50 -16.06
C ASP A 16 14.47 -25.63 -15.55
N ASN A 17 14.22 -26.04 -14.31
CA ASN A 17 12.84 -26.14 -13.81
C ASN A 17 12.69 -26.04 -12.28
N VAL A 18 13.08 -24.92 -11.69
CA VAL A 18 13.00 -24.71 -10.23
C VAL A 18 11.59 -24.96 -9.66
N TYR A 19 10.54 -24.73 -10.44
CA TYR A 19 9.14 -24.91 -10.04
C TYR A 19 8.50 -26.24 -10.49
N ASN A 20 9.28 -27.17 -11.06
CA ASN A 20 8.82 -28.46 -11.56
C ASN A 20 7.52 -28.35 -12.41
N GLN A 21 7.43 -27.35 -13.27
CA GLN A 21 6.32 -27.19 -14.21
C GLN A 21 6.44 -28.18 -15.37
N THR A 22 5.30 -28.68 -15.85
CA THR A 22 5.27 -29.51 -17.06
C THR A 22 5.76 -28.68 -18.25
N ALA A 23 6.70 -29.20 -19.03
CA ALA A 23 7.17 -28.54 -20.24
C ALA A 23 6.01 -28.38 -21.25
N THR A 24 6.00 -27.27 -21.98
CA THR A 24 5.11 -27.09 -23.13
C THR A 24 5.68 -27.84 -24.34
N PRO A 25 4.83 -28.43 -25.19
CA PRO A 25 5.28 -29.00 -26.46
C PRO A 25 5.84 -27.91 -27.37
N ASP A 26 6.59 -28.32 -28.40
CA ASP A 26 7.02 -27.42 -29.46
C ASP A 26 5.82 -27.02 -30.33
N GLU A 27 5.55 -25.72 -30.42
CA GLU A 27 4.35 -25.19 -31.04
C GLU A 27 4.55 -24.95 -32.53
N THR A 28 4.56 -26.03 -33.30
CA THR A 28 4.55 -25.94 -34.77
C THR A 28 3.21 -25.37 -35.26
N PRO A 29 3.16 -24.68 -36.42
CA PRO A 29 1.90 -24.20 -36.99
C PRO A 29 0.85 -25.31 -37.17
N ILE A 30 1.30 -26.51 -37.52
CA ILE A 30 0.44 -27.70 -37.69
C ILE A 30 -0.17 -28.11 -36.34
N LEU A 31 0.64 -28.20 -35.28
CA LEU A 31 0.13 -28.54 -33.94
C LEU A 31 -0.92 -27.54 -33.47
N ILE A 32 -0.67 -26.24 -33.65
CA ILE A 32 -1.61 -25.19 -33.25
C ILE A 32 -2.92 -25.32 -34.03
N GLN A 33 -2.84 -25.49 -35.35
CA GLN A 33 -4.01 -25.64 -36.21
C GLN A 33 -4.83 -26.89 -35.84
N ASP A 34 -4.18 -28.04 -35.69
CA ASP A 34 -4.83 -29.30 -35.34
C ASP A 34 -5.51 -29.21 -33.96
N LYS A 35 -4.83 -28.62 -32.97
CA LYS A 35 -5.36 -28.50 -31.61
C LYS A 35 -6.47 -27.47 -31.47
N LEU A 36 -6.48 -26.42 -32.27
CA LEU A 36 -7.62 -25.50 -32.36
C LEU A 36 -8.83 -26.17 -33.03
N ALA A 37 -8.62 -26.96 -34.08
CA ALA A 37 -9.70 -27.73 -34.70
C ALA A 37 -10.29 -28.78 -33.74
N GLU A 38 -9.44 -29.50 -33.00
CA GLU A 38 -9.86 -30.43 -31.95
C GLU A 38 -10.61 -29.70 -30.81
N PHE A 39 -10.18 -28.50 -30.44
CA PHE A 39 -10.86 -27.66 -29.45
C PHE A 39 -12.26 -27.27 -29.89
N GLU A 40 -12.47 -26.90 -31.16
CA GLU A 40 -13.81 -26.60 -31.68
C GLU A 40 -14.71 -27.83 -31.63
N LEU A 41 -14.23 -28.99 -32.07
CA LEU A 41 -15.00 -30.24 -32.02
C LEU A 41 -15.39 -30.60 -30.58
N ALA A 42 -14.44 -30.52 -29.65
CA ALA A 42 -14.71 -30.79 -28.24
C ALA A 42 -15.67 -29.76 -27.61
N LEU A 43 -15.63 -28.49 -28.06
CA LEU A 43 -16.56 -27.46 -27.61
C LEU A 43 -17.96 -27.66 -28.20
N ASP A 44 -18.08 -28.19 -29.41
CA ASP A 44 -19.35 -28.57 -30.05
C ASP A 44 -20.04 -29.70 -29.28
N ASP A 45 -19.27 -30.66 -28.74
CA ASP A 45 -19.76 -31.76 -27.91
C ASP A 45 -20.27 -31.31 -26.51
N VAL A 46 -19.89 -30.11 -26.04
CA VAL A 46 -20.44 -29.54 -24.79
C VAL A 46 -21.87 -29.08 -25.02
N GLY A 47 -22.80 -29.50 -24.16
CA GLY A 47 -24.21 -29.14 -24.26
C GLY A 47 -24.45 -27.62 -24.19
N ASP A 48 -25.38 -27.11 -25.00
CA ASP A 48 -25.62 -25.66 -25.17
C ASP A 48 -25.89 -24.91 -23.87
N GLU A 49 -26.60 -25.53 -22.92
CA GLU A 49 -26.86 -24.90 -21.61
C GLU A 49 -25.58 -24.72 -20.79
N GLU A 50 -24.64 -25.67 -20.88
CA GLU A 50 -23.36 -25.60 -20.16
C GLU A 50 -22.45 -24.52 -20.75
N LYS A 51 -22.43 -24.40 -22.09
CA LYS A 51 -21.66 -23.38 -22.82
C LYS A 51 -22.43 -22.11 -23.14
N ARG A 52 -23.61 -21.87 -22.52
CA ARG A 52 -24.51 -20.75 -22.87
C ARG A 52 -23.82 -19.38 -22.86
N CYS A 53 -22.97 -19.11 -21.86
CA CYS A 53 -22.29 -17.82 -21.76
C CYS A 53 -21.21 -17.65 -22.85
N TYR A 54 -20.60 -18.74 -23.31
CA TYR A 54 -19.72 -18.71 -24.48
C TYR A 54 -20.52 -18.47 -25.76
N LEU A 55 -21.68 -19.11 -25.94
CA LEU A 55 -22.52 -18.86 -27.12
C LEU A 55 -22.93 -17.39 -27.22
N MET A 56 -23.26 -16.76 -26.09
CA MET A 56 -23.51 -15.31 -26.02
C MET A 56 -22.27 -14.49 -26.38
N ALA A 57 -21.08 -14.91 -25.96
CA ALA A 57 -19.83 -14.24 -26.33
C ALA A 57 -19.56 -14.35 -27.84
N LYS A 58 -19.78 -15.53 -28.42
CA LYS A 58 -19.66 -15.77 -29.87
C LYS A 58 -20.60 -14.86 -30.68
N GLU A 59 -21.79 -14.61 -30.18
CA GLU A 59 -22.76 -13.71 -30.81
C GLU A 59 -22.43 -12.22 -30.61
N LYS A 60 -22.14 -11.80 -29.37
CA LYS A 60 -22.05 -10.37 -28.99
C LYS A 60 -20.65 -9.78 -29.07
N GLY A 61 -19.61 -10.60 -28.99
CA GLY A 61 -18.22 -10.19 -28.98
C GLY A 61 -17.32 -11.28 -29.56
N PRO A 62 -17.48 -11.67 -30.84
CA PRO A 62 -16.74 -12.77 -31.46
C PRO A 62 -15.21 -12.58 -31.38
N ASP A 63 -14.74 -11.34 -31.42
CA ASP A 63 -13.32 -11.02 -31.27
C ASP A 63 -12.76 -11.38 -29.88
N GLU A 64 -13.62 -11.37 -28.85
CA GLU A 64 -13.24 -11.75 -27.49
C GLU A 64 -13.17 -13.27 -27.29
N CYS A 65 -13.60 -14.09 -28.26
CA CYS A 65 -13.55 -15.55 -28.20
C CYS A 65 -12.93 -16.19 -29.46
N ASN A 66 -12.05 -15.46 -30.15
CA ASN A 66 -11.34 -15.95 -31.33
C ASN A 66 -10.27 -17.01 -31.00
N ASP A 67 -9.60 -17.53 -32.02
CA ASP A 67 -8.59 -18.59 -31.88
C ASP A 67 -7.36 -18.16 -31.07
N VAL A 68 -7.01 -16.87 -31.10
CA VAL A 68 -5.93 -16.33 -30.25
C VAL A 68 -6.31 -16.49 -28.78
N HIS A 69 -7.56 -16.20 -28.41
CA HIS A 69 -8.04 -16.40 -27.04
C HIS A 69 -8.09 -17.88 -26.65
N LYS A 70 -8.61 -18.76 -27.51
CA LYS A 70 -8.66 -20.22 -27.26
C LYS A 70 -7.26 -20.82 -27.08
N LEU A 71 -6.29 -20.34 -27.86
CA LEU A 71 -4.90 -20.79 -27.76
C LEU A 71 -4.30 -20.55 -26.37
N ILE A 72 -4.70 -19.49 -25.66
CA ILE A 72 -4.26 -19.23 -24.27
C ILE A 72 -4.69 -20.38 -23.34
N PHE A 73 -5.89 -20.94 -23.53
CA PHE A 73 -6.41 -22.07 -22.73
C PHE A 73 -5.70 -23.37 -23.08
N LEU A 74 -5.47 -23.63 -24.38
CA LEU A 74 -4.66 -24.76 -24.84
C LEU A 74 -3.26 -24.70 -24.22
N ARG A 75 -2.57 -23.56 -24.32
CA ARG A 75 -1.26 -23.34 -23.69
C ARG A 75 -1.32 -23.55 -22.18
N CYS A 76 -2.35 -23.04 -21.50
CA CYS A 76 -2.55 -23.21 -20.07
C CYS A 76 -2.62 -24.70 -19.66
N GLU A 77 -3.33 -25.52 -20.42
CA GLU A 77 -3.54 -26.95 -20.15
C GLU A 77 -2.54 -27.87 -20.86
N VAL A 78 -1.42 -27.32 -21.37
CA VAL A 78 -0.38 -28.09 -22.07
C VAL A 78 -0.96 -28.86 -23.27
N PHE A 79 -1.89 -28.24 -24.00
CA PHE A 79 -2.59 -28.80 -25.16
C PHE A 79 -3.44 -30.05 -24.87
N ASP A 80 -3.84 -30.25 -23.61
CA ASP A 80 -4.94 -31.14 -23.23
C ASP A 80 -6.27 -30.47 -23.57
N VAL A 81 -6.89 -30.90 -24.66
CA VAL A 81 -8.05 -30.21 -25.27
C VAL A 81 -9.27 -30.26 -24.37
N ASP A 82 -9.59 -31.43 -23.81
CA ASP A 82 -10.74 -31.60 -22.92
C ASP A 82 -10.65 -30.67 -21.70
N ARG A 83 -9.47 -30.58 -21.08
CA ARG A 83 -9.25 -29.66 -19.96
C ARG A 83 -9.31 -28.20 -20.38
N ALA A 84 -8.79 -27.87 -21.56
CA ALA A 84 -8.79 -26.51 -22.09
C ALA A 84 -10.23 -26.04 -22.35
N VAL A 85 -11.05 -26.88 -23.00
CA VAL A 85 -12.49 -26.63 -23.25
C VAL A 85 -13.26 -26.50 -21.94
N ALA A 86 -13.07 -27.43 -21.00
CA ALA A 86 -13.72 -27.35 -19.69
C ALA A 86 -13.38 -26.06 -18.93
N ARG A 87 -12.12 -25.62 -18.97
CA ARG A 87 -11.69 -24.34 -18.38
C ARG A 87 -12.29 -23.14 -19.13
N PHE A 88 -12.33 -23.18 -20.46
CA PHE A 88 -12.86 -22.11 -21.31
C PHE A 88 -14.36 -21.88 -21.11
N VAL A 89 -15.15 -22.94 -21.04
CA VAL A 89 -16.58 -22.86 -20.73
C VAL A 89 -16.78 -22.25 -19.33
N LYS A 90 -16.03 -22.73 -18.34
CA LYS A 90 -16.08 -22.20 -16.97
C LYS A 90 -15.65 -20.73 -16.89
N TYR A 91 -14.66 -20.34 -17.69
CA TYR A 91 -14.22 -18.96 -17.84
C TYR A 91 -15.37 -18.05 -18.27
N TRP A 92 -16.07 -18.39 -19.35
CA TRP A 92 -17.17 -17.56 -19.85
C TRP A 92 -18.34 -17.48 -18.88
N ASN A 93 -18.71 -18.61 -18.27
CA ASN A 93 -19.75 -18.64 -17.24
C ASN A 93 -19.39 -17.74 -16.04
N THR A 94 -18.12 -17.73 -15.64
CA THR A 94 -17.65 -16.90 -14.52
C THR A 94 -17.50 -15.42 -14.93
N ARG A 95 -17.01 -15.13 -16.14
CA ARG A 95 -16.88 -13.77 -16.67
C ARG A 95 -18.24 -13.09 -16.75
N VAL A 96 -19.26 -13.78 -17.28
CA VAL A 96 -20.63 -13.24 -17.31
C VAL A 96 -21.19 -13.02 -15.91
N ALA A 97 -20.96 -13.95 -14.98
CA ALA A 97 -21.41 -13.78 -13.59
C ALA A 97 -20.74 -12.61 -12.85
N LEU A 98 -19.46 -12.33 -13.14
CA LEU A 98 -18.66 -11.30 -12.47
C LEU A 98 -18.82 -9.90 -13.09
N PHE A 99 -18.88 -9.83 -14.42
CA PHE A 99 -18.94 -8.55 -15.16
C PHE A 99 -20.37 -8.14 -15.51
N GLY A 100 -21.32 -9.07 -15.48
CA GLY A 100 -22.66 -8.87 -16.03
C GLY A 100 -22.67 -8.94 -17.56
N GLN A 101 -23.84 -9.16 -18.15
CA GLN A 101 -23.97 -9.34 -19.59
C GLN A 101 -23.57 -8.10 -20.41
N ASP A 102 -23.66 -6.91 -19.82
CA ASP A 102 -23.36 -5.65 -20.52
C ASP A 102 -21.85 -5.43 -20.71
N LYS A 103 -21.02 -5.98 -19.82
CA LYS A 103 -19.56 -5.77 -19.81
C LYS A 103 -18.76 -7.02 -20.10
N ALA A 104 -19.32 -8.21 -19.87
CA ALA A 104 -18.59 -9.47 -20.01
C ALA A 104 -18.05 -9.71 -21.43
N PHE A 105 -18.69 -9.14 -22.46
CA PHE A 105 -18.32 -9.32 -23.87
C PHE A 105 -17.56 -8.12 -24.45
N LEU A 106 -17.22 -7.12 -23.63
CA LEU A 106 -16.34 -6.01 -24.04
C LEU A 106 -14.88 -6.42 -23.87
N PRO A 107 -13.95 -5.78 -24.61
CA PRO A 107 -12.51 -5.95 -24.42
C PRO A 107 -12.12 -5.77 -22.95
N LEU A 108 -11.32 -6.70 -22.42
CA LEU A 108 -10.81 -6.65 -21.06
C LEU A 108 -9.69 -5.59 -20.93
N THR A 109 -10.11 -4.34 -21.02
CA THR A 109 -9.31 -3.12 -21.02
C THR A 109 -9.94 -2.08 -20.11
N ILE A 110 -9.16 -1.05 -19.76
CA ILE A 110 -9.61 0.06 -18.91
C ILE A 110 -10.83 0.75 -19.53
N ASP A 111 -10.80 1.05 -20.83
CA ASP A 111 -11.92 1.72 -21.52
C ASP A 111 -13.08 0.77 -21.88
N GLY A 112 -12.87 -0.54 -21.73
CA GLY A 112 -13.85 -1.59 -22.04
C GLY A 112 -14.57 -2.11 -20.80
N ALA A 113 -14.36 -3.38 -20.48
CA ALA A 113 -15.04 -4.06 -19.38
C ALA A 113 -14.73 -3.48 -17.98
N LEU A 114 -13.67 -2.68 -17.84
CA LEU A 114 -13.20 -2.11 -16.57
C LEU A 114 -13.50 -0.60 -16.42
N LYS A 115 -14.26 0.00 -17.35
CA LYS A 115 -14.51 1.46 -17.36
C LYS A 115 -15.10 2.03 -16.07
N ASP A 116 -15.80 1.21 -15.29
CA ASP A 116 -16.42 1.59 -14.01
C ASP A 116 -15.56 1.20 -12.79
N ASP A 117 -14.35 0.68 -13.01
CA ASP A 117 -13.49 0.09 -11.97
C ASP A 117 -12.22 0.91 -11.72
N MET A 118 -12.16 2.18 -12.20
CA MET A 118 -11.00 3.07 -12.09
C MET A 118 -10.46 3.21 -10.67
N GLU A 119 -11.33 3.46 -9.69
CA GLU A 119 -10.92 3.55 -8.28
C GLU A 119 -10.23 2.27 -7.79
N SER A 120 -10.66 1.10 -8.26
CA SER A 120 -10.04 -0.18 -7.87
C SER A 120 -8.77 -0.50 -8.65
N ILE A 121 -8.61 0.07 -9.85
CA ILE A 121 -7.35 -0.01 -10.60
C ILE A 121 -6.27 0.78 -9.86
N GLU A 122 -6.58 2.00 -9.40
CA GLU A 122 -5.67 2.88 -8.64
C GLU A 122 -5.28 2.33 -7.25
N VAL A 123 -6.01 1.31 -6.75
CA VAL A 123 -5.66 0.63 -5.50
C VAL A 123 -4.39 -0.22 -5.64
N ASP A 124 -4.02 -0.60 -6.87
CA ASP A 124 -2.84 -1.43 -7.16
C ASP A 124 -2.88 -2.80 -6.47
N TYR A 125 -4.07 -3.41 -6.40
CA TYR A 125 -4.29 -4.67 -5.69
C TYR A 125 -3.53 -5.86 -6.30
N LEU A 126 -3.49 -5.92 -7.63
CA LEU A 126 -2.65 -6.80 -8.41
C LEU A 126 -1.99 -5.96 -9.50
N GLN A 127 -0.69 -6.11 -9.68
CA GLN A 127 0.05 -5.47 -10.76
C GLN A 127 0.86 -6.50 -11.55
N VAL A 128 1.20 -6.15 -12.79
CA VAL A 128 2.12 -6.92 -13.62
C VAL A 128 3.42 -6.14 -13.71
N ALA A 129 4.55 -6.77 -13.40
CA ALA A 129 5.84 -6.11 -13.56
C ALA A 129 6.11 -5.80 -15.04
N ASN A 130 6.91 -4.75 -15.29
CA ASN A 130 7.31 -4.34 -16.64
C ASN A 130 8.33 -5.28 -17.32
N LYS A 131 8.85 -6.28 -16.58
CA LYS A 131 9.76 -7.31 -17.08
C LYS A 131 9.30 -8.70 -16.65
N THR A 132 9.72 -9.71 -17.40
CA THR A 132 9.59 -11.12 -17.01
C THR A 132 10.73 -11.52 -16.10
N ASP A 133 10.58 -12.68 -15.45
CA ASP A 133 11.71 -13.34 -14.83
C ASP A 133 12.65 -13.97 -15.89
N PRO A 134 13.81 -14.53 -15.49
CA PRO A 134 14.80 -15.08 -16.44
C PRO A 134 14.27 -16.22 -17.31
N ASP A 135 13.23 -16.94 -16.88
CA ASP A 135 12.65 -18.05 -17.63
C ASP A 135 11.55 -17.60 -18.61
N GLY A 136 11.23 -16.29 -18.63
CA GLY A 136 10.19 -15.69 -19.44
C GLY A 136 8.78 -15.78 -18.83
N ARG A 137 8.67 -15.95 -17.51
CA ARG A 137 7.39 -15.94 -16.78
C ARG A 137 7.01 -14.49 -16.44
N ALA A 138 5.72 -14.18 -16.49
CA ALA A 138 5.24 -12.90 -15.96
C ALA A 138 5.40 -12.86 -14.44
N ILE A 139 5.83 -11.71 -13.93
CA ILE A 139 5.90 -11.44 -12.50
C ILE A 139 4.64 -10.67 -12.10
N LEU A 140 3.82 -11.30 -11.26
CA LEU A 140 2.63 -10.69 -10.67
C LEU A 140 2.93 -10.19 -9.25
N LEU A 141 2.48 -8.99 -8.94
CA LEU A 141 2.68 -8.33 -7.66
C LEU A 141 1.33 -8.25 -6.97
N PHE A 142 1.09 -9.15 -6.02
CA PHE A 142 -0.19 -9.29 -5.34
C PHE A 142 -0.09 -8.70 -3.94
N ASP A 143 -0.79 -7.59 -3.69
CA ASP A 143 -0.82 -6.92 -2.38
C ASP A 143 -2.15 -7.14 -1.66
N PHE A 144 -2.25 -8.24 -0.90
CA PHE A 144 -3.45 -8.54 -0.11
C PHE A 144 -3.72 -7.52 1.00
N ASN A 145 -2.75 -6.66 1.35
CA ASN A 145 -2.99 -5.58 2.30
C ASN A 145 -4.02 -4.57 1.80
N LYS A 146 -4.14 -4.42 0.49
CA LYS A 146 -5.11 -3.53 -0.15
C LYS A 146 -6.55 -4.03 -0.08
N GLU A 147 -6.81 -5.26 0.41
CA GLU A 147 -8.18 -5.70 0.69
C GLU A 147 -8.90 -4.79 1.71
N GLY A 148 -8.14 -4.06 2.55
CA GLY A 148 -8.69 -3.08 3.49
C GLY A 148 -9.15 -1.76 2.86
N GLU A 149 -8.86 -1.51 1.58
CA GLU A 149 -9.29 -0.29 0.88
C GLU A 149 -10.80 -0.28 0.62
N ASP A 150 -11.40 0.91 0.63
CA ASP A 150 -12.86 1.07 0.54
C ASP A 150 -13.36 0.99 -0.92
N VAL A 151 -13.08 -0.14 -1.55
CA VAL A 151 -13.55 -0.52 -2.88
C VAL A 151 -14.25 -1.88 -2.82
N SER A 152 -15.11 -2.17 -3.79
CA SER A 152 -15.89 -3.41 -3.76
C SER A 152 -15.04 -4.64 -4.07
N SER A 153 -15.34 -5.76 -3.40
CA SER A 153 -14.65 -7.04 -3.66
C SER A 153 -14.83 -7.53 -5.11
N GLU A 154 -15.99 -7.26 -5.73
CA GLU A 154 -16.21 -7.62 -7.13
C GLU A 154 -15.35 -6.77 -8.07
N SER A 155 -15.18 -5.48 -7.79
CA SER A 155 -14.31 -4.59 -8.57
C SER A 155 -12.83 -5.01 -8.46
N LEU A 156 -12.34 -5.28 -7.25
CA LEU A 156 -11.00 -5.85 -7.04
C LEU A 156 -10.81 -7.18 -7.78
N LEU A 157 -11.83 -8.06 -7.77
CA LEU A 157 -11.76 -9.32 -8.50
C LEU A 157 -11.72 -9.10 -10.03
N ARG A 158 -12.45 -8.12 -10.56
CA ARG A 158 -12.35 -7.73 -11.97
C ARG A 158 -10.97 -7.18 -12.32
N VAL A 159 -10.34 -6.39 -11.44
CA VAL A 159 -8.95 -5.93 -11.60
C VAL A 159 -7.98 -7.12 -11.64
N VAL A 160 -8.19 -8.14 -10.79
CA VAL A 160 -7.39 -9.38 -10.85
C VAL A 160 -7.52 -10.07 -12.22
N TRP A 161 -8.74 -10.17 -12.75
CA TRP A 161 -8.97 -10.72 -14.08
C TRP A 161 -8.26 -9.90 -15.16
N TYR A 162 -8.40 -8.57 -15.12
CA TYR A 162 -7.75 -7.66 -16.06
C TYR A 162 -6.23 -7.84 -16.06
N GLN A 163 -5.59 -7.75 -14.90
CA GLN A 163 -4.13 -7.80 -14.78
C GLN A 163 -3.55 -9.15 -15.18
N VAL A 164 -4.27 -10.24 -14.90
CA VAL A 164 -3.91 -11.56 -15.42
C VAL A 164 -3.89 -11.58 -16.95
N HIS A 165 -4.85 -10.97 -17.64
CA HIS A 165 -4.83 -10.94 -19.10
C HIS A 165 -3.80 -9.96 -19.65
N VAL A 166 -3.48 -8.87 -18.94
CA VAL A 166 -2.34 -8.00 -19.27
C VAL A 166 -1.04 -8.82 -19.27
N ALA A 167 -0.81 -9.63 -18.24
CA ALA A 167 0.35 -10.52 -18.18
C ALA A 167 0.39 -11.55 -19.33
N LEU A 168 -0.77 -12.05 -19.73
CA LEU A 168 -0.90 -13.03 -20.81
C LEU A 168 -0.84 -12.41 -22.23
N ARG A 169 -0.67 -11.09 -22.39
CA ARG A 169 -0.42 -10.49 -23.71
C ARG A 169 0.91 -10.95 -24.33
N GLN A 170 1.88 -11.29 -23.49
CA GLN A 170 3.16 -11.83 -23.95
C GLN A 170 3.07 -13.35 -24.12
N GLU A 171 3.46 -13.85 -25.28
CA GLU A 171 3.44 -15.28 -25.60
C GLU A 171 4.30 -16.13 -24.64
N SER A 172 5.48 -15.63 -24.25
CA SER A 172 6.35 -16.28 -23.27
C SER A 172 5.61 -16.57 -21.96
N CYS A 173 4.85 -15.61 -21.46
CA CYS A 173 4.06 -15.73 -20.23
C CYS A 173 2.92 -16.75 -20.37
N GLN A 174 2.32 -16.90 -21.55
CA GLN A 174 1.30 -17.95 -21.78
C GLN A 174 1.91 -19.35 -21.72
N LYS A 175 3.11 -19.54 -22.28
CA LYS A 175 3.82 -20.83 -22.32
C LYS A 175 4.46 -21.18 -20.98
N ARG A 176 5.19 -20.23 -20.39
CA ARG A 176 5.98 -20.42 -19.17
C ARG A 176 5.17 -20.19 -17.90
N GLY A 177 4.13 -19.37 -17.97
CA GLY A 177 3.24 -19.07 -16.87
C GLY A 177 3.60 -17.81 -16.09
N VAL A 178 3.21 -17.81 -14.82
CA VAL A 178 3.33 -16.66 -13.92
C VAL A 178 4.02 -17.07 -12.63
N VAL A 179 4.79 -16.15 -12.07
CA VAL A 179 5.29 -16.19 -10.70
C VAL A 179 4.72 -15.01 -9.93
N VAL A 180 4.36 -15.21 -8.68
CA VAL A 180 3.63 -14.20 -7.90
C VAL A 180 4.43 -13.83 -6.67
N TYR A 181 4.74 -12.54 -6.51
CA TYR A 181 5.09 -11.97 -5.22
C TYR A 181 3.83 -11.66 -4.44
N VAL A 182 3.79 -12.07 -3.18
CA VAL A 182 2.62 -11.93 -2.33
C VAL A 182 2.99 -11.15 -1.08
N ARG A 183 2.41 -9.96 -0.95
CA ARG A 183 2.39 -9.20 0.28
C ARG A 183 1.09 -9.58 0.98
N SER A 184 1.23 -10.12 2.17
CA SER A 184 0.07 -10.58 2.94
C SER A 184 -0.68 -9.40 3.54
N ILE A 185 -1.88 -9.65 4.03
CA ILE A 185 -2.66 -8.63 4.73
C ILE A 185 -2.04 -8.30 6.10
N ASP A 186 -1.87 -7.01 6.41
CA ASP A 186 -1.20 -6.58 7.64
C ASP A 186 -2.16 -6.57 8.85
N ARG A 187 -3.47 -6.37 8.60
CA ARG A 187 -4.51 -6.39 9.63
C ARG A 187 -5.50 -7.50 9.32
N PHE A 188 -5.55 -8.51 10.19
CA PHE A 188 -6.49 -9.63 10.04
C PHE A 188 -7.96 -9.20 9.88
N MET A 189 -8.36 -8.08 10.50
CA MET A 189 -9.74 -7.56 10.42
C MET A 189 -10.11 -6.97 9.06
N ASP A 190 -9.13 -6.58 8.24
CA ASP A 190 -9.37 -6.06 6.89
C ASP A 190 -9.59 -7.19 5.87
N TRP A 191 -9.34 -8.44 6.28
CA TRP A 191 -9.37 -9.58 5.39
C TRP A 191 -10.79 -9.88 4.93
N ARG A 192 -10.94 -10.16 3.63
CA ARG A 192 -12.21 -10.51 3.00
C ARG A 192 -12.17 -11.98 2.55
N PRO A 193 -12.52 -12.95 3.42
CA PRO A 193 -12.44 -14.38 3.09
C PRO A 193 -13.17 -14.79 1.81
N SER A 194 -14.30 -14.14 1.50
CA SER A 194 -15.06 -14.39 0.28
C SER A 194 -14.26 -14.01 -0.98
N LEU A 195 -13.59 -12.86 -0.97
CA LEU A 195 -12.76 -12.39 -2.07
C LEU A 195 -11.57 -13.33 -2.28
N SER A 196 -10.83 -13.67 -1.22
CA SER A 196 -9.67 -14.57 -1.34
C SER A 196 -10.08 -15.97 -1.82
N LYS A 197 -11.26 -16.48 -1.42
CA LYS A 197 -11.82 -17.74 -1.97
C LYS A 197 -12.14 -17.62 -3.46
N LYS A 198 -12.75 -16.51 -3.91
CA LYS A 198 -13.03 -16.28 -5.34
C LYS A 198 -11.74 -16.17 -6.16
N ILE A 199 -10.72 -15.47 -5.66
CA ILE A 199 -9.39 -15.38 -6.30
C ILE A 199 -8.74 -16.77 -6.41
N ALA A 200 -8.75 -17.55 -5.32
CA ALA A 200 -8.24 -18.91 -5.32
C ALA A 200 -8.97 -19.83 -6.31
N ALA A 201 -10.31 -19.71 -6.39
CA ALA A 201 -11.11 -20.46 -7.34
C ALA A 201 -10.79 -20.06 -8.79
N ALA A 202 -10.65 -18.75 -9.03
CA ALA A 202 -10.32 -18.19 -10.33
C ALA A 202 -8.98 -18.72 -10.83
N GLY A 203 -7.93 -18.62 -10.02
CA GLY A 203 -6.60 -19.10 -10.39
C GLY A 203 -6.53 -20.62 -10.56
N ARG A 204 -7.21 -21.41 -9.73
CA ARG A 204 -7.12 -22.88 -9.78
C ARG A 204 -7.63 -23.46 -11.10
N GLY A 205 -8.70 -22.91 -11.66
CA GLY A 205 -9.43 -23.62 -12.71
C GLY A 205 -10.36 -22.77 -13.57
N ILE A 206 -10.18 -21.44 -13.60
CA ILE A 206 -11.04 -20.55 -14.39
C ILE A 206 -10.17 -19.68 -15.29
N LEU A 207 -9.26 -18.90 -14.70
CA LEU A 207 -8.31 -18.10 -15.43
C LEU A 207 -7.29 -19.00 -16.14
N PRO A 208 -6.89 -18.70 -17.40
CA PRO A 208 -5.96 -19.52 -18.17
C PRO A 208 -4.50 -19.22 -17.77
N ILE A 209 -4.17 -19.42 -16.50
CA ILE A 209 -2.84 -19.15 -15.93
C ILE A 209 -2.13 -20.41 -15.45
N ARG A 210 -0.85 -20.50 -15.77
CA ARG A 210 0.06 -21.54 -15.29
C ARG A 210 0.86 -20.99 -14.12
N PHE A 211 0.49 -21.33 -12.89
CA PHE A 211 1.28 -20.92 -11.72
C PHE A 211 2.60 -21.68 -11.64
N ALA A 212 3.71 -20.95 -11.61
CA ALA A 212 5.02 -21.48 -11.28
C ALA A 212 5.19 -21.52 -9.76
N GLY A 213 5.10 -20.36 -9.11
CA GLY A 213 5.24 -20.18 -7.66
C GLY A 213 4.52 -18.95 -7.14
N MET A 214 4.14 -19.00 -5.86
CA MET A 214 3.66 -17.86 -5.08
C MET A 214 4.59 -17.65 -3.88
N HIS A 215 5.26 -16.52 -3.85
CA HIS A 215 6.30 -16.15 -2.90
C HIS A 215 5.72 -15.15 -1.90
N PHE A 216 5.36 -15.63 -0.71
CA PHE A 216 4.91 -14.81 0.39
C PHE A 216 6.10 -14.12 1.05
N ILE A 217 6.11 -12.80 0.99
CA ILE A 217 7.16 -11.96 1.56
C ILE A 217 6.73 -11.49 2.95
N HIS A 218 7.58 -11.72 3.95
CA HIS A 218 7.32 -11.45 5.36
C HIS A 218 5.91 -11.87 5.83
N PRO A 219 5.50 -13.13 5.60
CA PRO A 219 4.16 -13.56 5.93
C PRO A 219 3.88 -13.40 7.44
N PRO A 220 2.71 -12.85 7.83
CA PRO A 220 2.34 -12.72 9.22
C PRO A 220 2.10 -14.10 9.86
N SER A 221 2.23 -14.18 11.18
CA SER A 221 2.05 -15.43 11.92
C SER A 221 0.67 -16.09 11.69
N TYR A 222 -0.37 -15.28 11.46
CA TYR A 222 -1.73 -15.74 11.17
C TYR A 222 -1.97 -16.13 9.70
N LEU A 223 -0.99 -16.04 8.79
CA LEU A 223 -1.16 -16.50 7.40
C LEU A 223 -1.62 -17.97 7.35
N THR A 224 -1.17 -18.81 8.28
CA THR A 224 -1.57 -20.21 8.37
C THR A 224 -3.08 -20.38 8.55
N LEU A 225 -3.73 -19.49 9.30
CA LEU A 225 -5.19 -19.47 9.48
C LEU A 225 -5.91 -19.07 8.18
N ILE A 226 -5.41 -18.03 7.51
CA ILE A 226 -5.92 -17.59 6.20
C ILE A 226 -5.85 -18.75 5.20
N LEU A 227 -4.67 -19.38 5.10
CA LEU A 227 -4.43 -20.51 4.21
C LEU A 227 -5.33 -21.71 4.54
N ALA A 228 -5.65 -21.96 5.82
CA ALA A 228 -6.59 -23.00 6.22
C ALA A 228 -8.02 -22.75 5.70
N VAL A 229 -8.48 -21.50 5.69
CA VAL A 229 -9.82 -21.13 5.20
C VAL A 229 -9.94 -21.25 3.68
N VAL A 230 -8.89 -20.93 2.93
CA VAL A 230 -8.88 -21.05 1.45
C VAL A 230 -8.47 -22.45 0.97
N ARG A 231 -7.90 -23.27 1.85
CA ARG A 231 -7.41 -24.64 1.56
C ARG A 231 -8.40 -25.52 0.78
N PRO A 232 -9.73 -25.54 1.08
CA PRO A 232 -10.70 -26.34 0.33
C PRO A 232 -10.77 -25.95 -1.16
N VAL A 233 -10.51 -24.67 -1.45
CA VAL A 233 -10.58 -24.11 -2.80
C VAL A 233 -9.27 -24.25 -3.56
N VAL A 234 -8.11 -24.02 -2.93
CA VAL A 234 -6.79 -23.98 -3.61
C VAL A 234 -6.34 -25.36 -4.16
N GLY A 235 -6.71 -26.47 -3.50
CA GLY A 235 -6.29 -27.82 -3.90
C GLY A 235 -4.80 -28.13 -3.65
N LYS A 236 -4.40 -29.42 -3.72
CA LYS A 236 -3.04 -29.86 -3.32
C LYS A 236 -1.94 -29.36 -4.25
N LYS A 237 -2.17 -29.37 -5.57
CA LYS A 237 -1.18 -28.97 -6.58
C LYS A 237 -0.73 -27.51 -6.40
N LEU A 238 -1.68 -26.58 -6.23
CA LEU A 238 -1.37 -25.15 -6.08
C LEU A 238 -0.73 -24.83 -4.72
N ARG A 239 -1.14 -25.51 -3.63
CA ARG A 239 -0.51 -25.33 -2.30
C ARG A 239 0.98 -25.70 -2.27
N ASN A 240 1.40 -26.68 -3.07
CA ASN A 240 2.80 -27.08 -3.17
C ASN A 240 3.67 -26.03 -3.89
N ARG A 241 3.07 -24.95 -4.38
CA ARG A 241 3.74 -23.84 -5.05
C ARG A 241 3.82 -22.59 -4.16
N PHE A 242 3.51 -22.71 -2.87
CA PHE A 242 3.61 -21.61 -1.91
C PHE A 242 4.98 -21.66 -1.23
N TYR A 243 5.70 -20.54 -1.32
CA TYR A 243 7.04 -20.36 -0.76
C TYR A 243 7.01 -19.16 0.17
N HIS A 244 7.66 -19.26 1.31
CA HIS A 244 7.67 -18.21 2.33
C HIS A 244 9.09 -17.66 2.48
N HIS A 245 9.21 -16.34 2.54
CA HIS A 245 10.47 -15.64 2.64
C HIS A 245 10.40 -14.59 3.74
N SER A 246 11.41 -14.56 4.61
CA SER A 246 11.52 -13.62 5.73
C SER A 246 12.99 -13.33 6.01
N GLY A 247 13.28 -12.21 6.69
CA GLY A 247 14.64 -11.82 7.07
C GLY A 247 14.92 -10.36 6.73
N SER A 248 16.19 -9.98 6.68
CA SER A 248 16.65 -8.73 6.09
C SER A 248 16.42 -8.71 4.56
N ILE A 249 16.65 -7.57 3.91
CA ILE A 249 16.60 -7.51 2.45
C ILE A 249 17.60 -8.47 1.80
N ASP A 250 18.80 -8.62 2.37
CA ASP A 250 19.82 -9.55 1.88
C ASP A 250 19.36 -11.01 2.03
N ASP A 251 18.73 -11.36 3.15
CA ASP A 251 18.16 -12.70 3.37
C ASP A 251 17.04 -13.00 2.35
N LEU A 252 16.20 -12.00 2.08
CA LEU A 252 15.11 -12.09 1.13
C LEU A 252 15.64 -12.33 -0.29
N LEU A 253 16.58 -11.50 -0.75
CA LEU A 253 17.22 -11.63 -2.07
C LEU A 253 17.95 -12.96 -2.20
N ASN A 254 18.71 -13.37 -1.17
CA ASN A 254 19.38 -14.67 -1.15
C ASN A 254 18.40 -15.84 -1.17
N SER A 255 17.24 -15.71 -0.52
CA SER A 255 16.23 -16.77 -0.57
C SER A 255 15.51 -16.82 -1.91
N LEU A 256 15.28 -15.68 -2.57
CA LEU A 256 14.61 -15.58 -3.85
C LEU A 256 15.52 -15.89 -5.04
N SER A 257 16.84 -15.68 -4.91
CA SER A 257 17.83 -16.04 -5.94
C SER A 257 17.79 -17.53 -6.29
N LYS A 258 17.41 -18.39 -5.34
CA LYS A 258 17.14 -19.83 -5.56
C LYS A 258 16.08 -20.09 -6.63
N PHE A 259 15.24 -19.10 -6.91
CA PHE A 259 14.15 -19.12 -7.89
C PHE A 259 14.41 -18.23 -9.11
N GLY A 260 15.61 -17.64 -9.23
CA GLY A 260 15.92 -16.66 -10.27
C GLY A 260 15.27 -15.29 -10.02
N LEU A 261 14.86 -15.02 -8.77
CA LEU A 261 14.08 -13.85 -8.36
C LEU A 261 14.85 -12.90 -7.42
N GLY A 262 16.13 -13.16 -7.14
CA GLY A 262 16.93 -12.44 -6.15
C GLY A 262 17.55 -11.12 -6.63
N ASP A 263 16.98 -10.50 -7.66
CA ASP A 263 17.40 -9.20 -8.19
C ASP A 263 16.52 -8.10 -7.59
N MET A 264 17.13 -7.06 -7.02
CA MET A 264 16.41 -5.92 -6.43
C MET A 264 15.50 -5.23 -7.45
N ASP A 265 15.90 -5.18 -8.71
CA ASP A 265 15.06 -4.59 -9.76
C ASP A 265 13.82 -5.46 -10.07
N MET A 266 13.81 -6.73 -9.66
CA MET A 266 12.65 -7.63 -9.78
C MET A 266 11.73 -7.59 -8.57
N LEU A 267 12.16 -6.97 -7.47
CA LEU A 267 11.44 -6.93 -6.21
C LEU A 267 10.97 -5.48 -5.99
N PRO A 268 9.69 -5.16 -6.28
CA PRO A 268 9.23 -3.77 -6.18
C PRO A 268 9.48 -3.24 -4.78
N THR A 269 9.73 -1.94 -4.65
CA THR A 269 10.04 -1.28 -3.37
C THR A 269 9.04 -1.64 -2.26
N ILE A 270 7.76 -1.87 -2.62
CA ILE A 270 6.67 -2.27 -1.71
C ILE A 270 6.88 -3.66 -1.08
N PHE A 271 7.56 -4.57 -1.78
CA PHE A 271 7.92 -5.92 -1.31
C PHE A 271 9.33 -5.96 -0.73
N ALA A 272 10.19 -5.00 -1.08
CA ALA A 272 11.52 -4.81 -0.48
C ALA A 272 11.44 -4.15 0.91
N MET A 273 10.24 -3.71 1.31
CA MET A 273 9.98 -3.17 2.63
C MET A 273 10.25 -4.25 3.67
N THR A 274 11.44 -4.19 4.25
CA THR A 274 11.80 -4.86 5.49
C THR A 274 10.82 -4.49 6.60
N LYS A 275 10.94 -5.16 7.75
CA LYS A 275 10.32 -4.76 9.02
C LYS A 275 10.45 -3.26 9.36
N ASP A 276 11.31 -2.51 8.68
CA ASP A 276 11.68 -1.11 8.93
C ASP A 276 10.61 -0.08 8.47
N ASN A 277 9.46 -0.53 7.96
CA ASN A 277 8.32 0.34 7.66
C ASN A 277 7.04 -0.12 8.36
N VAL A 278 7.10 -0.31 9.68
CA VAL A 278 5.96 -0.74 10.52
C VAL A 278 4.69 0.11 10.28
N TYR A 279 4.86 1.37 9.89
CA TYR A 279 3.78 2.33 9.65
C TYR A 279 3.31 2.45 8.19
N ASN A 280 3.87 1.64 7.28
CA ASN A 280 3.51 1.66 5.85
C ASN A 280 3.56 3.07 5.24
N GLN A 281 4.57 3.86 5.60
CA GLN A 281 4.81 5.16 4.99
C GLN A 281 5.45 4.99 3.62
N THR A 282 5.07 5.81 2.66
CA THR A 282 5.76 5.87 1.36
C THR A 282 7.22 6.23 1.60
N ALA A 283 8.16 5.48 1.03
CA ALA A 283 9.58 5.80 1.14
C ALA A 283 9.86 7.17 0.50
N THR A 284 10.78 7.93 1.10
CA THR A 284 11.31 9.14 0.47
C THR A 284 12.32 8.74 -0.61
N PRO A 285 12.37 9.46 -1.75
CA PRO A 285 13.40 9.26 -2.75
C PRO A 285 14.79 9.59 -2.17
N ASP A 286 15.84 9.10 -2.83
CA ASP A 286 17.20 9.48 -2.46
C ASP A 286 17.46 10.95 -2.82
N GLU A 287 17.75 11.75 -1.80
CA GLU A 287 17.86 13.21 -1.91
C GLU A 287 19.27 13.61 -2.34
N THR A 288 19.54 13.49 -3.64
CA THR A 288 20.76 14.04 -4.23
C THR A 288 20.68 15.58 -4.30
N PRO A 289 21.82 16.31 -4.26
CA PRO A 289 21.81 17.76 -4.42
C PRO A 289 21.11 18.24 -5.69
N ILE A 290 21.25 17.49 -6.78
CA ILE A 290 20.61 17.78 -8.08
C ILE A 290 19.10 17.64 -7.96
N LEU A 291 18.59 16.53 -7.39
CA LEU A 291 17.16 16.33 -7.20
C LEU A 291 16.54 17.46 -6.36
N ILE A 292 17.20 17.85 -5.26
CA ILE A 292 16.71 18.93 -4.39
C ILE A 292 16.64 20.24 -5.18
N GLN A 293 17.70 20.58 -5.91
CA GLN A 293 17.76 21.80 -6.71
C GLN A 293 16.65 21.83 -7.78
N ASP A 294 16.50 20.74 -8.54
CA ASP A 294 15.50 20.62 -9.59
C ASP A 294 14.07 20.74 -9.02
N LYS A 295 13.80 20.04 -7.91
CA LYS A 295 12.47 20.06 -7.29
C LYS A 295 12.12 21.36 -6.61
N LEU A 296 13.09 22.10 -6.07
CA LEU A 296 12.87 23.46 -5.59
C LEU A 296 12.57 24.41 -6.77
N ALA A 297 13.25 24.28 -7.90
CA ALA A 297 12.95 25.07 -9.09
C ALA A 297 11.55 24.77 -9.65
N GLU A 298 11.17 23.49 -9.74
CA GLU A 298 9.81 23.08 -10.13
C GLU A 298 8.75 23.61 -9.14
N PHE A 299 9.04 23.59 -7.83
CA PHE A 299 8.16 24.14 -6.80
C PHE A 299 7.93 25.63 -6.97
N GLU A 300 8.98 26.42 -7.27
CA GLU A 300 8.84 27.86 -7.53
C GLU A 300 7.96 28.11 -8.77
N LEU A 301 8.20 27.40 -9.87
CA LEU A 301 7.41 27.54 -11.09
C LEU A 301 5.92 27.24 -10.82
N ALA A 302 5.64 26.12 -10.14
CA ALA A 302 4.27 25.75 -9.79
C ALA A 302 3.63 26.75 -8.80
N LEU A 303 4.40 27.33 -7.89
CA LEU A 303 3.91 28.36 -6.97
C LEU A 303 3.66 29.70 -7.68
N ASP A 304 4.41 30.01 -8.74
CA ASP A 304 4.18 31.19 -9.58
C ASP A 304 2.87 31.04 -10.39
N ASP A 305 2.52 29.83 -10.82
CA ASP A 305 1.27 29.52 -11.53
C ASP A 305 0.02 29.60 -10.63
N VAL A 306 0.16 29.52 -9.30
CA VAL A 306 -0.96 29.74 -8.37
C VAL A 306 -1.40 31.21 -8.41
N GLY A 307 -2.70 31.45 -8.54
CA GLY A 307 -3.25 32.81 -8.62
C GLY A 307 -2.97 33.65 -7.36
N ASP A 308 -2.65 34.93 -7.54
CA ASP A 308 -2.20 35.83 -6.47
C ASP A 308 -3.16 35.92 -5.27
N GLU A 309 -4.47 35.87 -5.51
CA GLU A 309 -5.47 35.88 -4.43
C GLU A 309 -5.39 34.60 -3.57
N GLU A 310 -5.15 33.45 -4.19
CA GLU A 310 -5.04 32.18 -3.49
C GLU A 310 -3.77 32.11 -2.63
N LYS A 311 -2.65 32.66 -3.14
CA LYS A 311 -1.36 32.73 -2.45
C LYS A 311 -1.10 34.04 -1.70
N ARG A 312 -2.12 34.90 -1.48
CA ARG A 312 -1.92 36.26 -0.93
C ARG A 312 -1.17 36.26 0.41
N CYS A 313 -1.48 35.30 1.30
CA CYS A 313 -0.83 35.24 2.62
C CYS A 313 0.63 34.83 2.52
N TYR A 314 0.98 34.01 1.53
CA TYR A 314 2.38 33.70 1.21
C TYR A 314 3.10 34.92 0.63
N LEU A 315 2.47 35.69 -0.28
CA LEU A 315 3.09 36.91 -0.82
C LEU A 315 3.41 37.92 0.29
N MET A 316 2.51 38.08 1.26
CA MET A 316 2.77 38.90 2.45
C MET A 316 3.92 38.33 3.30
N ALA A 317 4.03 37.01 3.44
CA ALA A 317 5.12 36.37 4.16
C ALA A 317 6.46 36.58 3.45
N LYS A 318 6.50 36.46 2.12
CA LYS A 318 7.68 36.75 1.30
C LYS A 318 8.16 38.19 1.45
N GLU A 319 7.25 39.15 1.64
CA GLU A 319 7.58 40.56 1.86
C GLU A 319 8.03 40.83 3.31
N LYS A 320 7.27 40.35 4.31
CA LYS A 320 7.43 40.73 5.73
C LYS A 320 8.37 39.83 6.52
N GLY A 321 8.58 38.60 6.07
CA GLY A 321 9.41 37.58 6.74
C GLY A 321 10.06 36.65 5.72
N PRO A 322 10.91 37.16 4.81
CA PRO A 322 11.49 36.35 3.73
C PRO A 322 12.27 35.14 4.23
N ASP A 323 12.91 35.22 5.40
CA ASP A 323 13.63 34.10 6.02
C ASP A 323 12.69 32.95 6.39
N GLU A 324 11.43 33.25 6.70
CA GLU A 324 10.39 32.24 6.96
C GLU A 324 9.87 31.59 5.66
N CYS A 325 10.31 32.05 4.49
CA CYS A 325 9.89 31.56 3.17
C CYS A 325 11.05 31.03 2.32
N ASN A 326 12.21 30.75 2.94
CA ASN A 326 13.39 30.30 2.21
C ASN A 326 13.28 28.85 1.70
N ASP A 327 14.26 28.41 0.93
CA ASP A 327 14.27 27.08 0.32
C ASP A 327 14.35 25.94 1.34
N VAL A 328 14.96 26.19 2.51
CA VAL A 328 14.96 25.22 3.61
C VAL A 328 13.54 24.97 4.10
N HIS A 329 12.71 26.01 4.21
CA HIS A 329 11.32 25.86 4.61
C HIS A 329 10.49 25.15 3.53
N LYS A 330 10.64 25.52 2.25
CA LYS A 330 9.95 24.86 1.12
C LYS A 330 10.29 23.38 1.02
N LEU A 331 11.56 23.03 1.27
CA LEU A 331 12.03 21.64 1.25
C LEU A 331 11.28 20.76 2.26
N ILE A 332 10.84 21.30 3.40
CA ILE A 332 10.02 20.55 4.37
C ILE A 332 8.69 20.09 3.75
N PHE A 333 8.07 20.92 2.90
CA PHE A 333 6.82 20.59 2.21
C PHE A 333 7.04 19.58 1.09
N LEU A 334 8.11 19.74 0.31
CA LEU A 334 8.53 18.75 -0.68
C LEU A 334 8.76 17.38 -0.03
N ARG A 335 9.52 17.32 1.06
CA ARG A 335 9.74 16.08 1.84
C ARG A 335 8.42 15.50 2.36
N CYS A 336 7.55 16.36 2.90
CA CYS A 336 6.23 15.96 3.41
C CYS A 336 5.41 15.24 2.34
N GLU A 337 5.40 15.75 1.10
CA GLU A 337 4.63 15.21 -0.02
C GLU A 337 5.41 14.25 -0.93
N VAL A 338 6.56 13.75 -0.48
CA VAL A 338 7.39 12.81 -1.26
C VAL A 338 7.78 13.40 -2.63
N PHE A 339 8.08 14.71 -2.65
CA PHE A 339 8.46 15.48 -3.83
C PHE A 339 7.40 15.53 -4.95
N ASP A 340 6.12 15.31 -4.61
CA ASP A 340 4.97 15.67 -5.45
C ASP A 340 4.77 17.19 -5.42
N ILE A 341 5.08 17.86 -6.53
CA ILE A 341 5.12 19.33 -6.64
C ILE A 341 3.75 19.95 -6.37
N ASP A 342 2.71 19.46 -7.04
CA ASP A 342 1.37 20.03 -6.95
C ASP A 342 0.83 19.93 -5.51
N ARG A 343 1.02 18.78 -4.86
CA ARG A 343 0.60 18.60 -3.46
C ARG A 343 1.43 19.44 -2.51
N ALA A 344 2.74 19.57 -2.73
CA ALA A 344 3.62 20.34 -1.89
C ALA A 344 3.25 21.84 -1.95
N VAL A 345 3.05 22.39 -3.14
CA VAL A 345 2.63 23.78 -3.36
C VAL A 345 1.24 24.02 -2.78
N ALA A 346 0.28 23.14 -3.02
CA ALA A 346 -1.06 23.25 -2.43
C ALA A 346 -1.03 23.26 -0.90
N ARG A 347 -0.22 22.40 -0.27
CA ARG A 347 -0.04 22.39 1.19
C ARG A 347 0.64 23.67 1.68
N PHE A 348 1.66 24.16 0.98
CA PHE A 348 2.41 25.37 1.34
C PHE A 348 1.55 26.64 1.30
N VAL A 349 0.73 26.81 0.26
CA VAL A 349 -0.22 27.92 0.17
C VAL A 349 -1.25 27.85 1.31
N LYS A 350 -1.80 26.66 1.55
CA LYS A 350 -2.77 26.44 2.63
C LYS A 350 -2.15 26.66 4.02
N TYR A 351 -0.88 26.31 4.19
CA TYR A 351 -0.10 26.59 5.39
C TYR A 351 -0.09 28.10 5.69
N TRP A 352 0.30 28.93 4.72
CA TRP A 352 0.38 30.38 4.94
C TRP A 352 -0.99 31.02 5.19
N ASN A 353 -2.00 30.60 4.43
CA ASN A 353 -3.38 31.06 4.65
C ASN A 353 -3.87 30.72 6.07
N THR A 354 -3.56 29.51 6.56
CA THR A 354 -3.94 29.10 7.91
C THR A 354 -3.08 29.76 8.99
N ARG A 355 -1.78 29.94 8.77
CA ARG A 355 -0.85 30.60 9.71
C ARG A 355 -1.29 32.05 9.92
N VAL A 356 -1.60 32.80 8.85
CA VAL A 356 -2.13 34.17 8.98
C VAL A 356 -3.47 34.20 9.70
N ALA A 357 -4.38 33.27 9.39
CA ALA A 357 -5.68 33.20 10.07
C ALA A 357 -5.58 32.89 11.58
N LEU A 358 -4.61 32.07 11.98
CA LEU A 358 -4.44 31.63 13.37
C LEU A 358 -3.58 32.57 14.23
N PHE A 359 -2.52 33.14 13.66
CA PHE A 359 -1.57 33.99 14.37
C PHE A 359 -1.88 35.49 14.22
N GLY A 360 -2.69 35.86 13.22
CA GLY A 360 -2.86 37.26 12.84
C GLY A 360 -1.64 37.80 12.08
N GLN A 361 -1.83 38.90 11.35
CA GLN A 361 -0.77 39.45 10.50
C GLN A 361 0.45 39.94 11.28
N ASP A 362 0.30 40.30 12.55
CA ASP A 362 1.38 40.83 13.38
C ASP A 362 2.36 39.74 13.84
N LYS A 363 1.90 38.49 13.95
CA LYS A 363 2.69 37.36 14.46
C LYS A 363 2.97 36.28 13.44
N ALA A 364 2.11 36.14 12.41
CA ALA A 364 2.22 35.07 11.44
C ALA A 364 3.54 35.04 10.68
N PHE A 365 4.20 36.19 10.51
CA PHE A 365 5.46 36.32 9.76
C PHE A 365 6.70 36.38 10.65
N LEU A 366 6.54 36.30 11.99
CA LEU A 366 7.65 36.19 12.93
C LEU A 366 8.14 34.74 12.99
N PRO A 367 9.41 34.49 13.36
CA PRO A 367 9.93 33.16 13.61
C PRO A 367 9.03 32.39 14.58
N LEU A 368 8.72 31.14 14.24
CA LEU A 368 7.90 30.26 15.07
C LEU A 368 8.71 29.76 16.28
N THR A 369 8.93 30.68 17.21
CA THR A 369 9.74 30.54 18.43
C THR A 369 9.01 31.20 19.59
N ILE A 370 9.43 30.87 20.82
CA ILE A 370 8.87 31.43 22.05
C ILE A 370 8.98 32.96 22.06
N ASP A 371 10.14 33.52 21.69
CA ASP A 371 10.34 34.98 21.65
C ASP A 371 9.71 35.67 20.42
N GLY A 372 9.27 34.88 19.44
CA GLY A 372 8.70 35.36 18.18
C GLY A 372 7.18 35.27 18.15
N ALA A 373 6.66 34.40 17.29
CA ALA A 373 5.22 34.25 17.07
C ALA A 373 4.43 33.76 18.30
N LEU A 374 5.11 33.17 19.31
CA LEU A 374 4.51 32.58 20.50
C LEU A 374 4.70 33.44 21.78
N LYS A 375 5.24 34.66 21.65
CA LYS A 375 5.59 35.51 22.80
C LYS A 375 4.43 35.80 23.77
N ASP A 376 3.19 35.73 23.29
CA ASP A 376 1.97 35.96 24.08
C ASP A 376 1.30 34.65 24.55
N ASP A 377 1.89 33.49 24.25
CA ASP A 377 1.29 32.17 24.45
C ASP A 377 1.99 31.38 25.58
N MET A 378 2.77 32.06 26.44
CA MET A 378 3.57 31.45 27.53
C MET A 378 2.75 30.55 28.46
N GLU A 379 1.58 31.00 28.92
CA GLU A 379 0.70 30.20 29.78
C GLU A 379 0.28 28.88 29.09
N SER A 380 0.09 28.88 27.76
CA SER A 380 -0.28 27.67 27.02
C SER A 380 0.91 26.77 26.68
N ILE A 381 2.12 27.33 26.65
CA ILE A 381 3.35 26.54 26.55
C ILE A 381 3.55 25.74 27.83
N GLU A 382 3.37 26.36 29.00
CA GLU A 382 3.50 25.72 30.33
C GLU A 382 2.43 24.65 30.62
N VAL A 383 1.36 24.59 29.82
CA VAL A 383 0.34 23.54 29.92
C VAL A 383 0.84 22.18 29.45
N ASP A 384 1.90 22.15 28.63
CA ASP A 384 2.48 20.92 28.07
C ASP A 384 1.49 20.08 27.24
N TYR A 385 0.63 20.76 26.48
CA TYR A 385 -0.41 20.11 25.68
C TYR A 385 0.14 19.21 24.56
N LEU A 386 1.23 19.64 23.94
CA LEU A 386 2.03 18.87 23.00
C LEU A 386 3.51 19.11 23.30
N GLN A 387 4.30 18.04 23.40
CA GLN A 387 5.75 18.12 23.58
C GLN A 387 6.49 17.26 22.56
N VAL A 388 7.76 17.59 22.33
CA VAL A 388 8.68 16.78 21.52
C VAL A 388 9.59 16.02 22.48
N ALA A 389 9.71 14.70 22.33
CA ALA A 389 10.62 13.91 23.17
C ALA A 389 12.08 14.25 22.90
N ASN A 390 12.94 14.11 23.91
CA ASN A 390 14.37 14.43 23.88
C ASN A 390 15.20 13.61 22.88
N LYS A 391 14.64 12.56 22.29
CA LYS A 391 15.26 11.72 21.26
C LYS A 391 14.24 11.27 20.22
N THR A 392 14.76 10.82 19.08
CA THR A 392 13.98 10.14 18.06
C THR A 392 13.74 8.68 18.43
N ASP A 393 12.80 8.05 17.75
CA ASP A 393 12.71 6.58 17.78
C ASP A 393 13.88 5.94 17.00
N PRO A 394 14.03 4.60 17.03
CA PRO A 394 15.15 3.91 16.38
C PRO A 394 15.23 4.12 14.87
N ASP A 395 14.11 4.43 14.22
CA ASP A 395 14.08 4.70 12.79
C ASP A 395 14.46 6.15 12.47
N GLY A 396 14.59 7.03 13.46
CA GLY A 396 14.92 8.45 13.28
C GLY A 396 13.70 9.35 13.08
N ARG A 397 12.50 8.90 13.51
CA ARG A 397 11.27 9.71 13.52
C ARG A 397 11.21 10.54 14.80
N ALA A 398 10.64 11.75 14.73
CA ALA A 398 10.38 12.51 15.94
C ALA A 398 9.30 11.82 16.77
N ILE A 399 9.41 11.86 18.10
CA ILE A 399 8.37 11.39 19.00
C ILE A 399 7.65 12.61 19.58
N LEU A 400 6.34 12.68 19.36
CA LEU A 400 5.46 13.72 19.90
C LEU A 400 4.65 13.15 21.07
N LEU A 401 4.59 13.88 22.18
CA LEU A 401 3.81 13.53 23.36
C LEU A 401 2.58 14.43 23.41
N PHE A 402 1.42 13.88 23.06
CA PHE A 402 0.18 14.62 22.98
C PHE A 402 -0.69 14.28 24.20
N ASP A 403 -0.91 15.26 25.08
CA ASP A 403 -1.77 15.08 26.26
C ASP A 403 -3.10 15.83 26.09
N PHE A 404 -4.11 15.12 25.55
CA PHE A 404 -5.46 15.68 25.42
C PHE A 404 -6.15 15.92 26.77
N ASN A 405 -5.64 15.36 27.88
CA ASN A 405 -6.18 15.64 29.19
C ASN A 405 -6.00 17.11 29.60
N LYS A 406 -4.98 17.77 29.05
CA LYS A 406 -4.69 19.19 29.27
C LYS A 406 -5.67 20.14 28.59
N GLU A 407 -6.62 19.65 27.78
CA GLU A 407 -7.71 20.50 27.23
C GLU A 407 -8.60 21.10 28.33
N GLY A 408 -8.62 20.53 29.53
CA GLY A 408 -9.37 21.05 30.67
C GLY A 408 -8.79 22.32 31.30
N GLU A 409 -7.55 22.68 30.99
CA GLU A 409 -6.88 23.85 31.56
C GLU A 409 -7.46 25.18 31.04
N ASP A 410 -7.38 26.23 31.86
CA ASP A 410 -7.96 27.55 31.56
C ASP A 410 -7.10 28.39 30.59
N VAL A 411 -6.85 27.82 29.41
CA VAL A 411 -6.14 28.47 28.31
C VAL A 411 -6.96 28.43 27.01
N SER A 412 -6.75 29.39 26.12
CA SER A 412 -7.56 29.46 24.90
C SER A 412 -7.24 28.33 23.90
N SER A 413 -8.27 27.85 23.19
CA SER A 413 -8.09 26.84 22.14
C SER A 413 -7.17 27.32 21.00
N GLU A 414 -7.15 28.63 20.72
CA GLU A 414 -6.30 29.19 19.69
C GLU A 414 -4.83 29.20 20.12
N SER A 415 -4.56 29.54 21.38
CA SER A 415 -3.21 29.48 21.96
C SER A 415 -2.68 28.04 21.98
N LEU A 416 -3.48 27.07 22.44
CA LEU A 416 -3.13 25.64 22.36
C LEU A 416 -2.84 25.18 20.92
N LEU A 417 -3.64 25.63 19.95
CA LEU A 417 -3.39 25.31 18.55
C LEU A 417 -2.10 25.94 18.03
N ARG A 418 -1.74 27.16 18.46
CA ARG A 418 -0.45 27.78 18.14
C ARG A 418 0.72 27.00 18.75
N VAL A 419 0.58 26.49 19.98
CA VAL A 419 1.55 25.59 20.61
C VAL A 419 1.73 24.31 19.80
N VAL A 420 0.64 23.72 19.29
CA VAL A 420 0.71 22.54 18.40
C VAL A 420 1.52 22.86 17.14
N TRP A 421 1.29 24.02 16.52
CA TRP A 421 2.08 24.47 15.36
C TRP A 421 3.56 24.62 15.70
N TYR A 422 3.86 25.27 16.82
CA TYR A 422 5.23 25.46 17.30
C TYR A 422 5.97 24.13 17.49
N GLN A 423 5.39 23.22 18.26
CA GLN A 423 6.03 21.94 18.62
C GLN A 423 6.23 21.03 17.42
N VAL A 424 5.31 21.08 16.44
CA VAL A 424 5.51 20.41 15.16
C VAL A 424 6.75 20.93 14.43
N HIS A 425 6.99 22.24 14.41
CA HIS A 425 8.19 22.77 13.74
C HIS A 425 9.46 22.52 14.55
N VAL A 426 9.38 22.46 15.88
CA VAL A 426 10.50 22.00 16.73
C VAL A 426 10.88 20.58 16.33
N ALA A 427 9.91 19.67 16.19
CA ALA A 427 10.14 18.28 15.76
C ALA A 427 10.75 18.19 14.35
N LEU A 428 10.40 19.11 13.45
CA LEU A 428 10.89 19.16 12.07
C LEU A 428 12.25 19.85 11.92
N ARG A 429 12.92 20.31 12.99
CA ARG A 429 14.28 20.87 12.91
C ARG A 429 15.32 19.86 12.44
N GLN A 430 15.13 18.59 12.78
CA GLN A 430 16.03 17.51 12.34
C GLN A 430 15.61 16.98 10.98
N GLU A 431 16.58 16.84 10.07
CA GLU A 431 16.33 16.34 8.71
C GLU A 431 15.72 14.92 8.70
N SER A 432 16.17 14.03 9.60
CA SER A 432 15.61 12.68 9.72
C SER A 432 14.11 12.70 9.98
N CYS A 433 13.64 13.61 10.84
CA CYS A 433 12.23 13.79 11.18
C CYS A 433 11.42 14.34 10.01
N GLN A 434 12.00 15.19 9.16
CA GLN A 434 11.31 15.68 7.95
C GLN A 434 11.11 14.55 6.94
N LYS A 435 12.12 13.69 6.76
CA LYS A 435 12.10 12.55 5.83
C LYS A 435 11.19 11.42 6.32
N ARG A 436 11.36 11.04 7.58
CA ARG A 436 10.74 9.84 8.17
C ARG A 436 9.45 10.14 8.93
N GLY A 437 9.25 11.40 9.32
CA GLY A 437 8.03 11.85 9.94
C GLY A 437 8.03 11.77 11.46
N VAL A 438 6.82 11.64 12.01
CA VAL A 438 6.55 11.71 13.45
C VAL A 438 5.73 10.52 13.94
N VAL A 439 6.08 9.98 15.10
CA VAL A 439 5.23 9.08 15.90
C VAL A 439 4.64 9.87 17.05
N VAL A 440 3.38 9.65 17.38
CA VAL A 440 2.68 10.39 18.44
C VAL A 440 2.25 9.42 19.53
N TYR A 441 2.68 9.66 20.77
CA TYR A 441 2.02 9.10 21.94
C TYR A 441 0.85 9.97 22.34
N VAL A 442 -0.29 9.35 22.63
CA VAL A 442 -1.53 10.05 22.94
C VAL A 442 -2.04 9.63 24.31
N ARG A 443 -2.02 10.57 25.25
CA ARG A 443 -2.85 10.49 26.46
C ARG A 443 -4.21 11.08 26.10
N SER A 444 -5.25 10.26 26.24
CA SER A 444 -6.62 10.69 25.98
C SER A 444 -7.14 11.56 27.12
N ILE A 445 -8.21 12.30 26.86
CA ILE A 445 -8.89 13.08 27.90
C ILE A 445 -9.48 12.16 28.96
N ASP A 446 -9.32 12.49 30.25
CA ASP A 446 -9.84 11.68 31.36
C ASP A 446 -11.31 12.00 31.64
N ARG A 447 -11.73 13.25 31.39
CA ARG A 447 -13.10 13.74 31.60
C ARG A 447 -13.69 14.22 30.28
N PHE A 448 -14.72 13.52 29.80
CA PHE A 448 -15.39 13.84 28.53
C PHE A 448 -15.91 15.30 28.43
N MET A 449 -16.28 15.92 29.56
CA MET A 449 -16.78 17.31 29.59
C MET A 449 -15.70 18.35 29.33
N ASP A 450 -14.44 18.01 29.53
CA ASP A 450 -13.30 18.91 29.32
C ASP A 450 -12.89 18.95 27.83
N TRP A 451 -13.50 18.09 27.01
CA TRP A 451 -13.18 17.95 25.59
C TRP A 451 -13.68 19.14 24.78
N ARG A 452 -12.83 19.63 23.88
CA ARG A 452 -13.12 20.76 22.98
C ARG A 452 -13.18 20.29 21.53
N PRO A 453 -14.36 19.84 21.02
CA PRO A 453 -14.48 19.29 19.66
C PRO A 453 -13.99 20.21 18.54
N SER A 454 -14.15 21.53 18.71
CA SER A 454 -13.65 22.52 17.74
C SER A 454 -12.12 22.52 17.65
N LEU A 455 -11.43 22.45 18.80
CA LEU A 455 -9.98 22.35 18.86
C LEU A 455 -9.48 21.06 18.22
N SER A 456 -10.04 19.90 18.59
CA SER A 456 -9.63 18.61 18.03
C SER A 456 -9.86 18.54 16.51
N LYS A 457 -10.94 19.14 15.99
CA LYS A 457 -11.17 19.26 14.53
C LYS A 457 -10.12 20.15 13.87
N LYS A 458 -9.75 21.29 14.46
CA LYS A 458 -8.70 22.16 13.94
C LYS A 458 -7.33 21.46 13.93
N ILE A 459 -6.99 20.70 14.98
CA ILE A 459 -5.75 19.90 15.07
C ILE A 459 -5.74 18.80 14.00
N ALA A 460 -6.85 18.06 13.85
CA ALA A 460 -6.99 17.06 12.80
C ALA A 460 -6.84 17.66 11.39
N ALA A 461 -7.44 18.84 11.15
CA ALA A 461 -7.30 19.54 9.89
C ALA A 461 -5.86 20.01 9.65
N ALA A 462 -5.21 20.52 10.70
CA ALA A 462 -3.82 20.96 10.65
C ALA A 462 -2.90 19.82 10.23
N GLY A 463 -3.00 18.66 10.89
CA GLY A 463 -2.17 17.52 10.56
C GLY A 463 -2.46 16.87 9.22
N ARG A 464 -3.73 16.79 8.79
CA ARG A 464 -4.10 16.11 7.54
C ARG A 464 -3.51 16.77 6.29
N GLY A 465 -3.45 18.10 6.25
CA GLY A 465 -3.21 18.80 4.99
C GLY A 465 -2.75 20.25 5.10
N ILE A 466 -2.25 20.70 6.25
CA ILE A 466 -1.81 22.08 6.45
C ILE A 466 -0.37 22.10 6.94
N LEU A 467 -0.09 21.45 8.07
CA LEU A 467 1.26 21.32 8.60
C LEU A 467 2.07 20.34 7.73
N PRO A 468 3.36 20.61 7.48
CA PRO A 468 4.21 19.75 6.66
C PRO A 468 4.73 18.54 7.45
N ILE A 469 3.81 17.73 7.98
CA ILE A 469 4.12 16.55 8.80
C ILE A 469 3.74 15.24 8.13
N ARG A 470 4.69 14.31 8.16
CA ARG A 470 4.49 12.91 7.77
C ARG A 470 4.12 12.12 9.01
N PHE A 471 2.86 11.79 9.20
CA PHE A 471 2.45 10.96 10.33
C PHE A 471 2.87 9.51 10.12
N ALA A 472 3.64 8.93 11.02
CA ALA A 472 3.91 7.49 11.02
C ALA A 472 2.79 6.75 11.75
N GLY A 473 2.58 7.06 13.03
CA GLY A 473 1.53 6.46 13.85
C GLY A 473 1.12 7.34 15.02
N MET A 474 -0.09 7.10 15.53
CA MET A 474 -0.60 7.65 16.79
C MET A 474 -0.95 6.50 17.73
N HIS A 475 -0.28 6.44 18.88
CA HIS A 475 -0.38 5.40 19.89
C HIS A 475 -1.17 5.92 21.08
N PHE A 476 -2.44 5.54 21.14
CA PHE A 476 -3.31 5.83 22.28
C PHE A 476 -3.00 4.84 23.40
N ILE A 477 -2.51 5.36 24.53
CA ILE A 477 -2.15 4.57 25.70
C ILE A 477 -3.29 4.65 26.72
N HIS A 478 -3.77 3.50 27.16
CA HIS A 478 -4.94 3.33 28.03
C HIS A 478 -6.15 4.18 27.60
N PRO A 479 -6.57 4.12 26.32
CA PRO A 479 -7.68 4.95 25.87
C PRO A 479 -8.97 4.63 26.63
N PRO A 480 -9.77 5.64 27.03
CA PRO A 480 -11.04 5.41 27.68
C PRO A 480 -12.04 4.80 26.69
N SER A 481 -13.06 4.11 27.22
CA SER A 481 -14.09 3.43 26.42
C SER A 481 -14.83 4.38 25.45
N TYR A 482 -14.97 5.64 25.82
CA TYR A 482 -15.63 6.67 25.02
C TYR A 482 -14.73 7.32 23.96
N LEU A 483 -13.45 6.95 23.83
CA LEU A 483 -12.57 7.45 22.74
C LEU A 483 -13.21 7.21 21.36
N THR A 484 -13.94 6.10 21.19
CA THR A 484 -14.64 5.78 19.94
C THR A 484 -15.66 6.85 19.53
N LEU A 485 -16.35 7.48 20.50
CA LEU A 485 -17.29 8.57 20.26
C LEU A 485 -16.55 9.85 19.82
N ILE A 486 -15.46 10.19 20.50
CA ILE A 486 -14.59 11.32 20.13
C ILE A 486 -14.09 11.14 18.70
N LEU A 487 -13.53 9.96 18.39
CA LEU A 487 -13.02 9.61 17.07
C LEU A 487 -14.11 9.70 15.99
N ALA A 488 -15.36 9.33 16.30
CA ALA A 488 -16.48 9.45 15.36
C ALA A 488 -16.79 10.91 14.98
N VAL A 489 -16.66 11.86 15.92
CA VAL A 489 -16.90 13.29 15.67
C VAL A 489 -15.78 13.94 14.84
N VAL A 490 -14.52 13.52 15.04
CA VAL A 490 -13.38 14.04 14.25
C VAL A 490 -13.17 13.29 12.93
N ARG A 491 -13.77 12.10 12.77
CA ARG A 491 -13.64 11.21 11.61
C ARG A 491 -13.79 11.88 10.25
N PRO A 492 -14.76 12.81 10.02
CA PRO A 492 -14.90 13.49 8.72
C PRO A 492 -13.65 14.31 8.35
N VAL A 493 -12.95 14.84 9.36
CA VAL A 493 -11.78 15.70 9.18
C VAL A 493 -10.50 14.88 9.04
N VAL A 494 -10.28 13.83 9.84
CA VAL A 494 -9.03 13.04 9.87
C VAL A 494 -8.76 12.30 8.54
N GLY A 495 -9.79 11.91 7.79
CA GLY A 495 -9.63 11.15 6.53
C GLY A 495 -9.20 9.68 6.75
N LYS A 496 -9.35 8.81 5.73
CA LYS A 496 -9.19 7.35 5.92
C LYS A 496 -7.73 6.93 6.18
N LYS A 497 -6.78 7.50 5.43
CA LYS A 497 -5.35 7.19 5.53
C LYS A 497 -4.79 7.44 6.93
N LEU A 498 -5.09 8.60 7.54
CA LEU A 498 -4.59 8.93 8.87
C LEU A 498 -5.25 8.08 9.97
N ARG A 499 -6.53 7.70 9.83
CA ARG A 499 -7.21 6.80 10.80
C ARG A 499 -6.61 5.40 10.85
N ASN A 500 -6.08 4.89 9.73
CA ASN A 500 -5.43 3.59 9.70
C ASN A 500 -4.08 3.58 10.47
N ARG A 501 -3.63 4.75 10.92
CA ARG A 501 -2.40 4.95 11.71
C ARG A 501 -2.68 5.14 13.20
N PHE A 502 -3.90 4.84 13.67
CA PHE A 502 -4.26 4.90 15.08
C PHE A 502 -4.15 3.51 15.69
N TYR A 503 -3.36 3.41 16.75
CA TYR A 503 -3.05 2.18 17.46
C TYR A 503 -3.41 2.35 18.93
N HIS A 504 -4.02 1.31 19.52
CA HIS A 504 -4.47 1.36 20.91
C HIS A 504 -3.67 0.35 21.73
N HIS A 505 -3.20 0.78 22.90
CA HIS A 505 -2.40 -0.04 23.81
C HIS A 505 -2.96 0.08 25.21
N SER A 506 -3.16 -1.05 25.88
CA SER A 506 -3.70 -1.14 27.24
C SER A 506 -3.12 -2.36 27.96
N GLY A 507 -3.14 -2.36 29.29
CA GLY A 507 -2.67 -3.47 30.12
C GLY A 507 -1.68 -3.03 31.19
N SER A 508 -0.85 -3.95 31.66
CA SER A 508 0.33 -3.65 32.48
C SER A 508 1.43 -2.97 31.65
N ILE A 509 2.49 -2.49 32.30
CA ILE A 509 3.67 -1.96 31.60
C ILE A 509 4.25 -3.02 30.64
N ASP A 510 4.37 -4.27 31.08
CA ASP A 510 4.86 -5.37 30.23
C ASP A 510 3.96 -5.58 28.99
N ASP A 511 2.63 -5.45 29.14
CA ASP A 511 1.70 -5.52 28.01
C ASP A 511 1.88 -4.36 27.04
N LEU A 512 2.09 -3.14 27.55
CA LEU A 512 2.36 -1.95 26.74
C LEU A 512 3.66 -2.13 25.95
N LEU A 513 4.75 -2.47 26.62
CA LEU A 513 6.07 -2.68 26.01
C LEU A 513 6.02 -3.77 24.94
N ASN A 514 5.39 -4.91 25.24
CA ASN A 514 5.21 -5.97 24.25
C ASN A 514 4.36 -5.51 23.05
N SER A 515 3.29 -4.77 23.28
CA SER A 515 2.44 -4.23 22.21
C SER A 515 3.16 -3.20 21.33
N LEU A 516 3.96 -2.33 21.95
CA LEU A 516 4.76 -1.27 21.32
C LEU A 516 6.02 -1.80 20.64
N SER A 517 6.55 -2.96 21.05
CA SER A 517 7.75 -3.59 20.45
C SER A 517 7.64 -3.79 18.95
N LYS A 518 6.42 -4.02 18.45
CA LYS A 518 6.13 -4.16 17.01
C LYS A 518 6.49 -2.92 16.21
N PHE A 519 6.54 -1.76 16.87
CA PHE A 519 6.83 -0.44 16.31
C PHE A 519 8.24 0.05 16.63
N GLY A 520 9.08 -0.78 17.27
CA GLY A 520 10.39 -0.35 17.76
C GLY A 520 10.31 0.55 19.00
N LEU A 521 9.19 0.52 19.73
CA LEU A 521 8.89 1.39 20.87
C LEU A 521 8.70 0.60 22.18
N GLY A 522 9.15 -0.65 22.20
CA GLY A 522 8.86 -1.61 23.27
C GLY A 522 9.84 -1.59 24.45
N ASP A 523 10.68 -0.56 24.55
CA ASP A 523 11.68 -0.41 25.60
C ASP A 523 11.25 0.71 26.57
N MET A 524 11.67 0.60 27.83
CA MET A 524 11.32 1.57 28.89
C MET A 524 11.78 2.99 28.55
N ASP A 525 12.93 3.10 27.89
CA ASP A 525 13.51 4.36 27.45
C ASP A 525 12.78 4.98 26.24
N MET A 526 11.86 4.24 25.60
CA MET A 526 10.98 4.72 24.52
C MET A 526 9.54 4.97 25.00
N LEU A 527 9.19 4.54 26.21
CA LEU A 527 7.88 4.79 26.81
C LEU A 527 7.91 6.13 27.60
N PRO A 528 6.96 7.06 27.36
CA PRO A 528 6.90 8.32 28.11
C PRO A 528 6.76 8.13 29.62
N THR A 529 7.39 9.02 30.40
CA THR A 529 7.31 9.05 31.87
C THR A 529 5.87 9.10 32.39
N ILE A 530 4.98 9.82 31.71
CA ILE A 530 3.55 9.93 32.04
C ILE A 530 2.81 8.57 31.98
N PHE A 531 3.37 7.58 31.28
CA PHE A 531 2.87 6.21 31.21
C PHE A 531 3.74 5.20 31.98
N GLY A 532 4.66 5.69 32.83
CA GLY A 532 5.52 4.87 33.67
C GLY A 532 6.84 4.43 33.04
N GLY A 533 7.23 5.00 31.89
CA GLY A 533 8.54 4.77 31.27
C GLY A 533 9.61 5.81 31.65
N GLU A 534 10.65 5.93 30.84
CA GLU A 534 11.82 6.79 31.06
C GLU A 534 12.02 7.85 29.96
N LEU A 535 11.21 7.85 28.89
CA LEU A 535 11.30 8.84 27.82
C LEU A 535 10.81 10.21 28.31
N THR A 536 11.68 11.21 28.24
CA THR A 536 11.37 12.60 28.61
C THR A 536 11.29 13.51 27.39
N GLU A 537 10.65 14.64 27.57
CA GLU A 537 10.56 15.79 26.66
C GLU A 537 11.91 16.53 26.50
N TYR A 538 12.06 17.25 25.38
CA TYR A 538 13.12 18.27 25.21
C TYR A 538 12.84 19.42 26.18
N LEU A 539 13.77 19.64 27.12
CA LEU A 539 13.76 20.79 28.02
C LEU A 539 13.99 22.11 27.27
#